data_AF-A0A842U4Q0-F1
#
_entry.id   AF-A0A842U4Q0-F1
#
_cell.length_a   1.000
_cell.length_b   1.000
_cell.length_c   1.000
_cell.angle_alpha   90.00
_cell.angle_beta   90.00
_cell.angle_gamma   90.00
#
_symmetry.space_group_name_H-M   'P 1'
#
loop_
_entity.id
_entity.type
_entity.pdbx_description
1 polymer ?
#
loop_
_entity_poly.entity_id
_entity_poly.type
_entity_poly.pdbx_seq_one_letter_code
_entity_poly.pdbx_strand_id
1 'polypeptide(L)'
;MKKDRRNVDDKTILDKFVEEFCGIIESYVRYMVCSGFVAIAHGRTRGTEDIDMIIEKMPEEKFIDMHKELKNKGFACIQSENPEIIYKHYLEKGDSVRYVYDEEGYFPPEMEIKFPKDELDEEQLKDRIKLPLTGIDIYFSSIESNIAFKEEYLGSDKDIEDARHLRIIYEDKIDLEKIDKIKEKIRRLRYGK
;
A
#
# COMPACT_ATOMS: atom_id res chain seq x y z
N MET A 1 -34.35 -15.12 -6.99
CA MET A 1 -33.21 -15.37 -6.09
C MET A 1 -32.75 -14.04 -5.51
N LYS A 2 -32.86 -13.85 -4.19
CA LYS A 2 -32.31 -12.68 -3.52
C LYS A 2 -30.79 -12.78 -3.61
N LYS A 3 -30.14 -11.80 -4.25
CA LYS A 3 -28.69 -11.60 -4.12
C LYS A 3 -28.44 -11.30 -2.65
N ASP A 4 -27.81 -12.24 -1.94
CA ASP A 4 -27.19 -11.93 -0.66
C ASP A 4 -26.17 -10.82 -0.93
N ARG A 5 -26.52 -9.60 -0.51
CA ARG A 5 -25.55 -8.53 -0.37
C ARG A 5 -24.75 -8.90 0.87
N ARG A 6 -23.44 -9.06 0.75
CA ARG A 6 -22.55 -9.11 1.92
C ARG A 6 -22.94 -7.95 2.85
N ASN A 7 -23.38 -8.27 4.07
CA ASN A 7 -23.64 -7.26 5.09
C ASN A 7 -22.28 -6.69 5.56
N VAL A 8 -22.29 -5.42 5.96
CA VAL A 8 -21.13 -4.53 6.12
C VAL A 8 -20.23 -4.84 7.34
N ASP A 9 -20.29 -6.03 7.94
CA ASP A 9 -19.65 -6.30 9.24
C ASP A 9 -18.52 -7.37 9.23
N ASP A 10 -18.10 -7.87 8.07
CA ASP A 10 -17.00 -8.85 7.95
C ASP A 10 -15.60 -8.19 7.85
N LYS A 11 -15.40 -6.99 8.40
CA LYS A 11 -14.10 -6.30 8.34
C LYS A 11 -13.07 -6.96 9.25
N THR A 12 -11.95 -7.36 8.67
CA THR A 12 -10.81 -7.91 9.41
C THR A 12 -10.11 -6.82 10.23
N ILE A 13 -9.22 -7.22 11.15
CA ILE A 13 -8.37 -6.28 11.89
C ILE A 13 -7.50 -5.46 10.92
N LEU A 14 -7.00 -6.09 9.85
CA LEU A 14 -6.24 -5.41 8.79
C LEU A 14 -7.08 -4.35 8.08
N ASP A 15 -8.34 -4.66 7.77
CA ASP A 15 -9.26 -3.73 7.08
C ASP A 15 -9.53 -2.48 7.93
N LYS A 16 -9.79 -2.66 9.24
CA LYS A 16 -10.02 -1.54 10.16
C LYS A 16 -8.77 -0.68 10.31
N PHE A 17 -7.61 -1.32 10.52
CA PHE A 17 -6.33 -0.65 10.65
C PHE A 17 -6.00 0.19 9.41
N VAL A 18 -6.13 -0.40 8.21
CA VAL A 18 -5.78 0.31 6.97
C VAL A 18 -6.74 1.46 6.69
N GLU A 19 -8.05 1.31 6.93
CA GLU A 19 -9.01 2.39 6.72
C GLU A 19 -8.80 3.57 7.67
N GLU A 20 -8.55 3.29 8.96
CA GLU A 20 -8.26 4.33 9.95
C GLU A 20 -6.97 5.07 9.62
N PHE A 21 -5.91 4.34 9.28
CA PHE A 21 -4.63 4.93 8.90
C PHE A 21 -4.77 5.76 7.61
N CYS A 22 -5.36 5.18 6.56
CA CYS A 22 -5.54 5.84 5.27
C CYS A 22 -6.43 7.09 5.38
N GLY A 23 -7.46 7.07 6.24
CA GLY A 23 -8.33 8.22 6.46
C GLY A 23 -7.58 9.45 6.97
N ILE A 24 -6.52 9.26 7.75
CA ILE A 24 -5.63 10.33 8.20
C ILE A 24 -4.73 10.77 7.04
N ILE A 25 -4.02 9.83 6.41
CA ILE A 25 -3.06 10.14 5.33
C ILE A 25 -3.72 10.90 4.17
N GLU A 26 -4.94 10.53 3.81
CA GLU A 26 -5.69 11.14 2.69
C GLU A 26 -5.89 12.65 2.86
N SER A 27 -5.97 13.14 4.10
CA SER A 27 -6.12 14.57 4.41
C SER A 27 -4.83 15.37 4.16
N TYR A 28 -3.69 14.68 4.07
CA TYR A 28 -2.38 15.29 3.86
C TYR A 28 -1.89 15.09 2.44
N VAL A 29 -1.86 13.87 1.93
CA VAL A 29 -1.19 13.55 0.67
C VAL A 29 -1.89 12.47 -0.12
N ARG A 30 -1.55 12.40 -1.41
CA ARG A 30 -1.88 11.21 -2.20
C ARG A 30 -1.07 10.03 -1.67
N TYR A 31 -1.73 8.90 -1.56
CA TYR A 31 -1.12 7.64 -1.16
C TYR A 31 -1.63 6.51 -2.05
N MET A 32 -0.97 5.37 -2.02
CA MET A 32 -1.50 4.13 -2.55
C MET A 32 -1.00 2.97 -1.70
N VAL A 33 -1.91 2.05 -1.38
CA VAL A 33 -1.57 0.75 -0.80
C VAL A 33 -1.21 -0.23 -1.91
N CYS A 34 -0.14 -0.99 -1.74
CA CYS A 34 0.38 -1.89 -2.79
C CYS A 34 0.80 -3.26 -2.21
N SER A 35 1.39 -4.10 -3.06
CA SER A 35 2.02 -5.36 -2.65
C SER A 35 1.00 -6.41 -2.12
N GLY A 36 1.40 -7.21 -1.13
CA GLY A 36 0.65 -8.39 -0.67
C GLY A 36 -0.75 -8.09 -0.15
N PHE A 37 -0.99 -6.92 0.45
CA PHE A 37 -2.32 -6.56 0.95
C PHE A 37 -3.34 -6.41 -0.18
N VAL A 38 -2.91 -6.02 -1.40
CA VAL A 38 -3.82 -5.94 -2.55
C VAL A 38 -4.40 -7.32 -2.88
N ALA A 39 -3.60 -8.38 -2.89
CA ALA A 39 -4.11 -9.72 -3.15
C ALA A 39 -5.02 -10.22 -2.02
N ILE A 40 -4.68 -9.92 -0.76
CA ILE A 40 -5.47 -10.27 0.43
C ILE A 40 -6.84 -9.57 0.42
N ALA A 41 -6.87 -8.27 0.11
CA ALA A 41 -8.11 -7.51 -0.04
C ALA A 41 -9.02 -8.07 -1.16
N HIS A 42 -8.45 -8.82 -2.11
CA HIS A 42 -9.19 -9.56 -3.14
C HIS A 42 -9.41 -11.03 -2.78
N GLY A 43 -9.38 -11.40 -1.50
CA GLY A 43 -9.73 -12.73 -1.02
C GLY A 43 -8.63 -13.79 -1.17
N ARG A 44 -7.36 -13.42 -1.39
CA ARG A 44 -6.26 -14.38 -1.34
C ARG A 44 -6.06 -14.86 0.10
N THR A 45 -6.24 -16.15 0.34
CA THR A 45 -6.04 -16.76 1.67
C THR A 45 -4.55 -16.87 2.03
N ARG A 46 -3.99 -15.83 2.66
CA ARG A 46 -2.67 -15.82 3.30
C ARG A 46 -2.57 -14.70 4.36
N GLY A 47 -1.72 -14.88 5.37
CA GLY A 47 -1.47 -13.87 6.39
C GLY A 47 -0.41 -12.84 5.99
N THR A 48 -0.55 -11.59 6.43
CA THR A 48 0.48 -10.55 6.35
C THR A 48 0.47 -9.78 7.67
N GLU A 49 1.65 -9.41 8.15
CA GLU A 49 1.80 -8.51 9.29
C GLU A 49 1.96 -7.07 8.79
N ASP A 50 2.62 -6.90 7.65
CA ASP A 50 2.91 -5.59 7.05
C ASP A 50 1.96 -5.27 5.88
N ILE A 51 1.58 -3.99 5.78
CA ILE A 51 0.87 -3.37 4.65
C ILE A 51 1.79 -2.29 4.04
N ASP A 52 2.16 -2.47 2.78
CA ASP A 52 2.99 -1.52 2.04
C ASP A 52 2.17 -0.32 1.54
N MET A 53 2.65 0.89 1.81
CA MET A 53 2.08 2.14 1.30
C MET A 53 3.16 3.03 0.70
N ILE A 54 2.90 3.57 -0.48
CA ILE A 54 3.67 4.68 -1.04
C ILE A 54 2.86 5.95 -0.84
N ILE A 55 3.48 6.97 -0.24
CA ILE A 55 2.90 8.31 -0.07
C ILE A 55 3.65 9.32 -0.93
N GLU A 56 2.95 10.31 -1.44
CA GLU A 56 3.56 11.42 -2.20
C GLU A 56 4.57 12.18 -1.33
N LYS A 57 5.70 12.59 -1.93
CA LYS A 57 6.69 13.44 -1.24
C LYS A 57 6.02 14.73 -0.78
N MET A 58 6.30 15.13 0.45
CA MET A 58 5.75 16.34 1.04
C MET A 58 6.83 17.10 1.81
N PRO A 59 6.66 18.42 2.05
CA PRO A 59 7.55 19.16 2.93
C PRO A 59 7.58 18.58 4.35
N GLU A 60 8.72 18.71 5.03
CA GLU A 60 8.92 18.21 6.40
C GLU A 60 7.85 18.73 7.37
N GLU A 61 7.51 20.02 7.32
CA GLU A 61 6.48 20.62 8.17
C GLU A 61 5.13 19.92 8.04
N LYS A 62 4.75 19.58 6.80
CA LYS A 62 3.50 18.87 6.50
C LYS A 62 3.54 17.43 7.01
N PHE A 63 4.69 16.77 6.94
CA PHE A 63 4.88 15.45 7.52
C PHE A 63 4.80 15.48 9.04
N ILE A 64 5.38 16.50 9.69
CA ILE A 64 5.32 16.68 11.14
C ILE A 64 3.86 16.78 11.60
N ASP A 65 3.02 17.53 10.87
CA ASP A 65 1.61 17.64 11.19
C ASP A 65 0.84 16.33 10.98
N MET A 66 1.13 15.62 9.88
CA MET A 66 0.57 14.28 9.62
C MET A 66 0.94 13.27 10.72
N HIS A 67 2.20 13.27 11.16
CA HIS A 67 2.67 12.40 12.24
C HIS A 67 2.00 12.71 13.57
N LYS A 68 1.80 13.99 13.91
CA LYS A 68 1.06 14.38 15.12
C LYS A 68 -0.39 13.89 15.07
N GLU A 69 -1.06 13.98 13.92
CA GLU A 69 -2.42 13.46 13.79
C GLU A 69 -2.47 11.94 13.95
N LEU A 70 -1.53 11.20 13.32
CA LEU A 70 -1.37 9.77 13.53
C LEU A 70 -1.22 9.43 15.01
N LYS A 71 -0.32 10.12 15.73
CA LYS A 71 -0.12 9.93 17.17
C LYS A 71 -1.38 10.21 17.99
N ASN A 72 -2.08 11.31 17.68
CA ASN A 72 -3.34 11.66 18.36
C ASN A 72 -4.46 10.63 18.12
N LYS A 73 -4.36 9.84 17.04
CA LYS A 73 -5.29 8.76 16.69
C LYS A 73 -4.83 7.39 17.20
N GLY A 74 -3.77 7.35 18.01
CA GLY A 74 -3.29 6.12 18.62
C GLY A 74 -2.38 5.31 17.70
N PHE A 75 -1.68 5.94 16.76
CA PHE A 75 -0.62 5.29 15.99
C PHE A 75 0.77 5.71 16.50
N ALA A 76 1.67 4.75 16.62
CA ALA A 76 3.07 4.96 16.98
C ALA A 76 3.99 4.57 15.82
N CYS A 77 5.03 5.35 15.57
CA CYS A 77 6.09 4.98 14.64
C CYS A 77 7.15 4.15 15.38
N ILE A 78 7.47 2.97 14.86
CA ILE A 78 8.40 2.02 15.49
C ILE A 78 9.82 2.62 15.56
N GLN A 79 10.23 3.36 14.53
CA GLN A 79 11.59 3.88 14.41
C GLN A 79 11.90 5.02 15.38
N SER A 80 10.93 5.91 15.64
CA SER A 80 11.13 7.09 16.51
C SER A 80 9.79 7.78 16.81
N GLU A 81 9.68 8.41 17.99
CA GLU A 81 8.59 9.35 18.28
C GLU A 81 8.85 10.77 17.75
N ASN A 82 10.06 11.08 17.27
CA ASN A 82 10.39 12.41 16.78
C ASN A 82 10.17 12.51 15.26
N PRO A 83 9.17 13.26 14.77
CA PRO A 83 8.87 13.32 13.35
C PRO A 83 10.00 13.91 12.49
N GLU A 84 10.85 14.78 13.04
CA GLU A 84 12.01 15.31 12.31
C GLU A 84 13.05 14.21 12.04
N ILE A 85 13.25 13.31 13.01
CA ILE A 85 14.14 12.16 12.86
C ILE A 85 13.56 11.20 11.82
N ILE A 86 12.27 10.86 11.94
CA ILE A 86 11.58 9.97 10.99
C ILE A 86 11.70 10.51 9.56
N TYR A 87 11.48 11.81 9.37
CA TYR A 87 11.55 12.44 8.06
C TYR A 87 12.99 12.48 7.50
N LYS A 88 13.93 13.10 8.22
CA LYS A 88 15.29 13.39 7.72
C LYS A 88 16.19 12.16 7.64
N HIS A 89 16.04 11.23 8.59
CA HIS A 89 16.94 10.09 8.70
C HIS A 89 16.44 8.84 7.98
N TYR A 90 15.14 8.76 7.68
CA TYR A 90 14.57 7.60 6.99
C TYR A 90 13.94 8.00 5.65
N LEU A 91 12.81 8.70 5.68
CA LEU A 91 12.02 8.96 4.47
C LEU A 91 12.77 9.75 3.40
N GLU A 92 13.49 10.81 3.79
CA GLU A 92 14.32 11.61 2.87
C GLU A 92 15.49 10.80 2.29
N LYS A 93 15.98 9.79 3.03
CA LYS A 93 17.04 8.88 2.57
C LYS A 93 16.52 7.74 1.69
N GLY A 94 15.21 7.64 1.53
CA GLY A 94 14.54 6.60 0.75
C GLY A 94 14.26 5.32 1.53
N ASP A 95 14.47 5.33 2.86
CA ASP A 95 14.10 4.23 3.74
C ASP A 95 12.61 4.30 4.10
N SER A 96 12.00 3.14 4.33
CA SER A 96 10.63 3.06 4.82
C SER A 96 10.57 3.25 6.34
N VAL A 97 9.40 3.65 6.82
CA VAL A 97 9.10 3.75 8.26
C VAL A 97 7.80 3.02 8.55
N ARG A 98 7.67 2.49 9.77
CA ARG A 98 6.59 1.58 10.13
C ARG A 98 5.75 2.16 11.25
N TYR A 99 4.43 2.16 11.05
CA TYR A 99 3.46 2.58 12.05
C TYR A 99 2.61 1.41 12.51
N VAL A 100 2.28 1.38 13.78
CA VAL A 100 1.41 0.39 14.43
C VAL A 100 0.45 1.13 15.36
N TYR A 101 -0.54 0.43 15.92
CA TYR A 101 -1.28 1.01 17.04
C TYR A 101 -0.37 1.20 18.26
N ASP A 102 -0.59 2.30 18.98
CA ASP A 102 0.10 2.67 20.22
C ASP A 102 -0.47 1.86 21.40
N GLU A 103 -0.20 0.56 21.38
CA GLU A 103 -0.56 -0.41 22.42
C GLU A 103 0.70 -1.05 23.02
N GLU A 104 0.59 -1.60 24.24
CA GLU A 104 1.71 -2.27 24.89
C GLU A 104 2.22 -3.45 24.04
N GLY A 105 3.44 -3.34 23.50
CA GLY A 105 4.14 -4.45 22.86
C GLY A 105 4.28 -4.39 21.34
N TYR A 106 3.83 -3.32 20.67
CA TYR A 106 3.92 -3.15 19.20
C TYR A 106 3.46 -4.41 18.45
N PHE A 107 2.15 -4.64 18.42
CA PHE A 107 1.58 -5.80 17.76
C PHE A 107 1.15 -5.47 16.32
N PRO A 108 1.32 -6.41 15.37
CA PRO A 108 0.76 -6.28 14.03
C PRO A 108 -0.75 -5.98 14.06
N PRO A 109 -1.27 -5.26 13.06
CA PRO A 109 -0.63 -4.96 11.77
C PRO A 109 0.28 -3.73 11.75
N GLU A 110 1.24 -3.73 10.83
CA GLU A 110 2.18 -2.65 10.57
C GLU A 110 1.88 -1.96 9.24
N MET A 111 1.86 -0.63 9.22
CA MET A 111 1.82 0.17 8.00
C MET A 111 3.24 0.61 7.65
N GLU A 112 3.81 0.02 6.60
CA GLU A 112 5.11 0.40 6.07
C GLU A 112 4.95 1.51 5.02
N ILE A 113 5.25 2.75 5.40
CA ILE A 113 5.18 3.91 4.51
C ILE A 113 6.56 4.21 3.90
N LYS A 114 6.58 4.63 2.63
CA LYS A 114 7.78 5.13 1.95
C LYS A 114 7.45 6.22 0.94
N PHE A 115 8.43 7.04 0.61
CA PHE A 115 8.34 7.96 -0.52
C PHE A 115 8.54 7.24 -1.86
N PRO A 116 8.07 7.83 -2.98
CA PRO A 116 8.26 7.27 -4.32
C PRO A 116 9.76 7.26 -4.62
N LYS A 117 10.26 6.11 -5.05
CA LYS A 117 11.69 5.92 -5.32
C LYS A 117 12.08 6.44 -6.70
N ASP A 118 11.20 6.35 -7.69
CA ASP A 118 11.41 6.88 -9.04
C ASP A 118 10.10 7.27 -9.74
N GLU A 119 10.21 7.69 -11.00
CA GLU A 119 9.07 8.12 -11.83
C GLU A 119 7.97 7.06 -11.96
N LEU A 120 8.30 5.77 -11.85
CA LEU A 120 7.29 4.70 -11.95
C LEU A 120 6.40 4.67 -10.70
N ASP A 121 6.94 4.95 -9.51
CA ASP A 121 6.13 5.09 -8.31
C ASP A 121 5.28 6.37 -8.36
N GLU A 122 5.82 7.46 -8.90
CA GLU A 122 5.11 8.72 -9.07
C GLU A 122 3.93 8.60 -10.06
N GLU A 123 4.11 7.86 -11.15
CA GLU A 123 3.04 7.54 -12.09
C GLU A 123 1.95 6.69 -11.43
N GLN A 124 2.32 5.65 -10.68
CA GLN A 124 1.35 4.82 -9.97
C GLN A 124 0.53 5.60 -8.93
N LEU A 125 1.12 6.58 -8.24
CA LEU A 125 0.39 7.48 -7.34
C LEU A 125 -0.65 8.35 -8.07
N LYS A 126 -0.34 8.77 -9.30
CA LYS A 126 -1.28 9.52 -10.15
C LYS A 126 -2.43 8.63 -10.60
N ASP A 127 -2.11 7.39 -10.96
CA ASP A 127 -3.04 6.36 -11.44
C ASP A 127 -3.70 5.53 -10.32
N ARG A 128 -3.50 5.91 -9.05
CA ARG A 128 -4.09 5.23 -7.90
C ARG A 128 -5.60 5.11 -8.06
N ILE A 129 -6.15 4.00 -7.60
CA ILE A 129 -7.55 3.66 -7.86
C ILE A 129 -8.18 3.01 -6.63
N LYS A 130 -9.45 3.35 -6.38
CA LYS A 130 -10.28 2.60 -5.43
C LYS A 130 -10.76 1.33 -6.12
N LEU A 131 -10.24 0.17 -5.68
CA LEU A 131 -10.51 -1.10 -6.34
C LEU A 131 -11.87 -1.67 -5.89
N PRO A 132 -12.69 -2.19 -6.81
CA PRO A 132 -13.92 -2.86 -6.44
C PRO A 132 -13.60 -4.18 -5.73
N LEU A 133 -14.62 -4.79 -5.11
CA LEU A 133 -14.58 -6.13 -4.48
C LEU A 133 -13.83 -6.23 -3.14
N THR A 134 -13.03 -5.22 -2.77
CA THR A 134 -12.26 -5.19 -1.52
C THR A 134 -13.13 -5.00 -0.27
N GLY A 135 -14.21 -4.25 -0.38
CA GLY A 135 -15.07 -3.90 0.77
C GLY A 135 -14.51 -2.78 1.66
N ILE A 136 -13.40 -2.14 1.25
CA ILE A 136 -12.77 -1.01 1.94
C ILE A 136 -12.57 0.17 1.00
N ASP A 137 -12.72 1.38 1.52
CA ASP A 137 -12.77 2.63 0.72
C ASP A 137 -11.43 3.39 0.69
N ILE A 138 -10.36 2.73 0.25
CA ILE A 138 -8.99 3.28 0.20
C ILE A 138 -8.40 3.25 -1.21
N TYR A 139 -7.33 4.01 -1.44
CA TYR A 139 -6.60 3.99 -2.70
C TYR A 139 -5.54 2.88 -2.75
N PHE A 140 -5.53 2.15 -3.87
CA PHE A 140 -4.53 1.13 -4.18
C PHE A 140 -3.73 1.50 -5.43
N SER A 141 -2.58 0.84 -5.61
CA SER A 141 -1.98 0.73 -6.93
C SER A 141 -2.86 -0.13 -7.85
N SER A 142 -2.80 0.13 -9.16
CA SER A 142 -3.64 -0.60 -10.13
C SER A 142 -3.37 -2.11 -10.13
N ILE A 143 -4.35 -2.90 -10.58
CA ILE A 143 -4.19 -4.36 -10.70
C ILE A 143 -3.03 -4.70 -11.63
N GLU A 144 -2.92 -3.98 -12.74
CA GLU A 144 -1.83 -4.15 -13.71
C GLU A 144 -0.47 -3.86 -13.09
N SER A 145 -0.36 -2.79 -12.28
CA SER A 145 0.86 -2.47 -11.54
C SER A 145 1.22 -3.59 -10.56
N ASN A 146 0.26 -4.09 -9.77
CA ASN A 146 0.54 -5.17 -8.82
C ASN A 146 1.00 -6.45 -9.51
N ILE A 147 0.36 -6.84 -10.61
CA ILE A 147 0.77 -8.01 -11.40
C ILE A 147 2.18 -7.80 -11.96
N ALA A 148 2.45 -6.65 -12.58
CA ALA A 148 3.75 -6.36 -13.19
C ALA A 148 4.89 -6.39 -12.16
N PHE A 149 4.74 -5.73 -11.01
CA PHE A 149 5.77 -5.72 -9.96
C PHE A 149 6.03 -7.10 -9.37
N LYS A 150 4.97 -7.90 -9.16
CA LYS A 150 5.11 -9.25 -8.61
C LYS A 150 5.83 -10.20 -9.58
N GLU A 151 5.48 -10.14 -10.86
CA GLU A 151 6.07 -11.02 -11.88
C GLU A 151 7.46 -10.59 -12.33
N GLU A 152 7.74 -9.28 -12.39
CA GLU A 152 8.98 -8.76 -12.98
C GLU A 152 10.00 -8.30 -11.95
N TYR A 153 9.59 -7.78 -10.78
CA TYR A 153 10.51 -7.16 -9.82
C TYR A 153 10.72 -7.97 -8.54
N LEU A 154 9.64 -8.47 -7.93
CA LEU A 154 9.66 -9.13 -6.62
C LEU A 154 9.94 -10.64 -6.75
N GLY A 155 9.15 -11.35 -7.55
CA GLY A 155 9.46 -12.70 -8.04
C GLY A 155 9.49 -13.85 -7.00
N SER A 156 9.11 -13.63 -5.74
CA SER A 156 8.99 -14.73 -4.78
C SER A 156 7.83 -15.67 -5.15
N ASP A 157 7.84 -16.93 -4.69
CA ASP A 157 6.73 -17.87 -4.93
C ASP A 157 5.38 -17.29 -4.50
N LYS A 158 5.38 -16.59 -3.36
CA LYS A 158 4.20 -15.88 -2.84
C LYS A 158 3.75 -14.75 -3.79
N ASP A 159 4.69 -13.99 -4.36
CA ASP A 159 4.36 -12.92 -5.30
C ASP A 159 3.79 -13.47 -6.61
N ILE A 160 4.34 -14.56 -7.12
CA ILE A 160 3.82 -15.22 -8.32
C ILE A 160 2.40 -15.74 -8.07
N GLU A 161 2.14 -16.35 -6.92
CA GLU A 161 0.80 -16.82 -6.54
C GLU A 161 -0.20 -15.67 -6.34
N ASP A 162 0.24 -14.55 -5.76
CA ASP A 162 -0.58 -13.34 -5.65
C ASP A 162 -0.92 -12.76 -7.04
N ALA A 163 0.05 -12.68 -7.95
CA ALA A 163 -0.17 -12.22 -9.32
C ALA A 163 -1.15 -13.13 -10.07
N ARG A 164 -1.00 -14.46 -9.95
CA ARG A 164 -1.91 -15.45 -10.53
C ARG A 164 -3.33 -15.29 -9.99
N HIS A 165 -3.49 -15.07 -8.69
CA HIS A 165 -4.78 -14.84 -8.06
C HIS A 165 -5.47 -13.58 -8.62
N LEU A 166 -4.73 -12.47 -8.73
CA LEU A 166 -5.25 -11.22 -9.31
C LEU A 166 -5.63 -11.41 -10.79
N ARG A 167 -4.85 -12.18 -11.55
CA ARG A 167 -5.18 -12.54 -12.94
C ARG A 167 -6.51 -13.29 -13.06
N ILE A 168 -6.79 -14.22 -12.14
CA ILE A 168 -8.05 -14.97 -12.14
C ILE A 168 -9.23 -14.06 -11.79
N ILE A 169 -9.09 -13.20 -10.78
CA ILE A 169 -10.20 -12.32 -10.34
C ILE A 169 -10.55 -11.26 -11.38
N TYR A 170 -9.55 -10.78 -12.12
CA TYR A 170 -9.71 -9.72 -13.11
C TYR A 170 -9.50 -10.20 -14.55
N GLU A 171 -9.70 -11.50 -14.83
CA GLU A 171 -9.42 -12.13 -16.13
C GLU A 171 -9.99 -11.32 -17.32
N ASP A 172 -11.25 -10.88 -17.21
CA ASP A 172 -11.94 -10.12 -18.26
C ASP A 172 -11.71 -8.59 -18.22
N LYS A 173 -10.88 -8.10 -17.31
CA LYS A 173 -10.72 -6.66 -17.03
C LYS A 173 -9.28 -6.16 -17.08
N ILE A 174 -8.32 -7.08 -17.09
CA ILE A 174 -6.90 -6.73 -17.10
C ILE A 174 -6.48 -6.18 -18.45
N ASP A 175 -5.76 -5.05 -18.42
CA ASP A 175 -5.04 -4.54 -19.58
C ASP A 175 -3.63 -5.15 -19.66
N LEU A 176 -3.46 -6.14 -20.55
CA LEU A 176 -2.18 -6.83 -20.75
C LEU A 176 -1.11 -5.90 -21.31
N GLU A 177 -1.46 -4.97 -22.21
CA GLU A 177 -0.49 -4.01 -22.76
C GLU A 177 0.03 -3.08 -21.67
N LYS A 178 -0.83 -2.67 -20.74
CA LYS A 178 -0.44 -1.85 -19.60
C LYS A 178 0.51 -2.61 -18.67
N ILE A 179 0.26 -3.89 -18.40
CA ILE A 179 1.18 -4.75 -17.63
C ILE A 179 2.56 -4.76 -18.29
N ASP A 180 2.64 -5.03 -19.59
CA ASP A 180 3.92 -5.14 -20.30
C ASP A 180 4.67 -3.80 -20.32
N LYS A 181 3.98 -2.69 -20.55
CA LYS A 181 4.56 -1.33 -20.44
C LYS A 181 5.14 -1.06 -19.05
N ILE A 182 4.45 -1.48 -17.99
CA ILE A 182 4.95 -1.33 -16.61
C ILE A 182 6.19 -2.21 -16.40
N LYS A 183 6.20 -3.45 -16.88
CA LYS A 183 7.38 -4.34 -16.80
C LYS A 183 8.59 -3.77 -17.53
N GLU A 184 8.41 -3.18 -18.71
CA GLU A 184 9.47 -2.49 -19.43
C GLU A 184 10.06 -1.33 -18.60
N LYS A 185 9.20 -0.52 -17.98
CA LYS A 185 9.64 0.55 -17.07
C LYS A 185 10.38 0.01 -15.85
N ILE A 186 9.92 -1.09 -15.25
CA ILE A 186 10.62 -1.78 -14.16
C ILE A 186 12.04 -2.15 -14.61
N ARG A 187 12.19 -2.79 -15.78
CA ARG A 187 13.51 -3.18 -16.30
C ARG A 187 14.43 -2.00 -16.48
N ARG A 188 13.92 -0.91 -17.05
CA ARG A 188 14.67 0.32 -17.27
C ARG A 188 15.12 0.97 -15.97
N LEU A 189 14.19 1.19 -15.04
CA LEU A 189 14.40 2.04 -13.87
C LEU A 189 14.97 1.30 -12.66
N ARG A 190 14.61 0.03 -12.50
CA ARG A 190 14.96 -0.76 -11.30
C ARG A 190 16.15 -1.69 -11.52
N TYR A 191 16.34 -2.19 -12.74
CA TYR A 191 17.49 -3.03 -13.10
C TYR A 191 18.61 -2.26 -13.82
N GLY A 192 18.41 -0.97 -14.12
CA GLY A 192 19.39 -0.12 -14.79
C GLY A 192 19.75 -0.61 -16.21
N LYS A 193 18.80 -1.23 -16.91
CA LYS A 193 18.96 -1.69 -18.30
C LYS A 193 18.55 -0.64 -19.31
#